data_AF-A0A8T0EVR1-F1
#
_entry.id   AF-A0A8T0EVR1-F1
#
_cell.length_a   1.000
_cell.length_b   1.000
_cell.length_c   1.000
_cell.angle_alpha   90.00
_cell.angle_beta   90.00
_cell.angle_gamma   90.00
#
_symmetry.space_group_name_H-M   'P 1'
#
loop_
_entity.id
_entity.type
_entity.pdbx_description
1 polymer ?
#
loop_
_entity_poly.entity_id
_entity_poly.type
_entity_poly.pdbx_seq_one_letter_code
_entity_poly.pdbx_strand_id
1 'polypeptide(L)'
;METVLKDRKQLRRLFTIACNSFDKAENRLSCADKINKLKIIEEKALLMMACEEKFKQLYPEKTSDTEIEREVDEPETYIDRWRSLKQKLESFVIEQLSSKNESFNIGTNTLLN
;
A
#
# COMPACT_ATOMS: atom_id res chain seq x y z
N MET A 1 -7.20 -25.79 -8.26
CA MET A 1 -6.00 -25.65 -7.41
C MET A 1 -4.95 -24.76 -8.06
N GLU A 2 -4.59 -25.01 -9.32
CA GLU A 2 -3.60 -24.18 -10.04
C GLU A 2 -4.00 -22.71 -10.20
N THR A 3 -5.28 -22.40 -10.43
CA THR A 3 -5.73 -21.01 -10.68
C THR A 3 -5.52 -20.11 -9.48
N VAL A 4 -5.95 -20.52 -8.28
CA VAL A 4 -5.79 -19.72 -7.05
C VAL A 4 -4.32 -19.54 -6.67
N LEU A 5 -3.49 -20.55 -6.87
CA LEU A 5 -2.04 -20.46 -6.64
C LEU A 5 -1.37 -19.51 -7.63
N LYS A 6 -1.75 -19.57 -8.91
CA LYS A 6 -1.24 -18.68 -9.97
C LYS A 6 -1.65 -17.23 -9.72
N ASP A 7 -2.91 -17.01 -9.38
CA ASP A 7 -3.46 -15.69 -9.06
C ASP A 7 -2.76 -15.10 -7.83
N ARG A 8 -2.56 -15.90 -6.77
CA ARG A 8 -1.83 -15.50 -5.56
C ARG A 8 -0.41 -15.04 -5.88
N LYS A 9 0.36 -15.84 -6.65
CA LYS A 9 1.74 -15.47 -7.06
C LYS A 9 1.76 -14.19 -7.91
N GLN A 10 0.80 -14.04 -8.82
CA GLN A 10 0.70 -12.86 -9.66
C GLN A 10 0.37 -11.61 -8.84
N LEU A 11 -0.58 -11.68 -7.91
CA LEU A 11 -0.97 -10.57 -7.06
C LEU A 11 0.16 -10.12 -6.14
N ARG A 12 0.89 -11.07 -5.52
CA ARG A 12 2.11 -10.78 -4.75
C ARG A 12 3.14 -10.02 -5.60
N ARG A 13 3.43 -10.53 -6.81
CA ARG A 13 4.39 -9.89 -7.72
C ARG A 13 3.96 -8.47 -8.11
N LEU A 14 2.68 -8.26 -8.39
CA LEU A 14 2.14 -6.94 -8.74
C LEU A 14 2.21 -5.97 -7.57
N PHE A 15 1.93 -6.44 -6.35
CA PHE A 15 2.08 -5.65 -5.13
C PHE A 15 3.55 -5.24 -4.90
N THR A 16 4.49 -6.19 -4.95
CA THR A 16 5.93 -5.92 -4.81
C THR A 16 6.44 -4.94 -5.87
N ILE A 17 6.04 -5.10 -7.13
CA ILE A 17 6.43 -4.18 -8.21
C ILE A 17 5.91 -2.76 -7.94
N ALA A 18 4.66 -2.64 -7.47
CA ALA A 18 4.08 -1.34 -7.14
C ALA A 18 4.82 -0.67 -5.97
N CYS A 19 5.14 -1.43 -4.91
CA CYS A 19 5.91 -0.93 -3.77
C CYS A 19 7.31 -0.47 -4.21
N ASN A 20 8.06 -1.31 -4.92
CA ASN A 20 9.40 -0.97 -5.41
C ASN A 20 9.39 0.23 -6.37
N SER A 21 8.33 0.38 -7.17
CA SER A 21 8.14 1.53 -8.05
C SER A 21 7.89 2.82 -7.26
N PHE A 22 7.11 2.73 -6.17
CA PHE A 22 6.91 3.83 -5.25
C PHE A 22 8.21 4.21 -4.53
N ASP A 23 8.92 3.26 -3.92
CA ASP A 23 10.15 3.52 -3.16
C ASP A 23 11.22 4.21 -4.01
N LYS A 24 11.36 3.81 -5.28
CA LYS A 24 12.29 4.45 -6.23
C LYS A 24 11.90 5.89 -6.60
N ALA A 25 10.59 6.18 -6.59
CA ALA A 25 10.06 7.46 -7.02
C ALA A 25 9.75 8.41 -5.85
N GLU A 26 9.63 7.90 -4.62
CA GLU A 26 9.07 8.61 -3.45
C GLU A 26 9.61 10.03 -3.30
N ASN A 27 10.94 10.19 -3.29
CA ASN A 27 11.58 11.49 -3.08
C ASN A 27 11.39 12.51 -4.22
N ARG A 28 10.91 12.07 -5.38
CA ARG A 28 10.71 12.91 -6.58
C ARG A 28 9.25 13.26 -6.83
N LEU A 29 8.33 12.67 -6.06
CA LEU A 29 6.89 12.83 -6.27
C LEU A 29 6.34 13.98 -5.44
N SER A 30 5.38 14.70 -6.02
CA SER A 30 4.57 15.63 -5.25
C SER A 30 3.73 14.88 -4.21
N CYS A 31 3.26 15.56 -3.15
CA CYS A 31 2.42 14.92 -2.15
C CYS A 31 1.13 14.33 -2.78
N ALA A 32 0.53 15.01 -3.76
CA ALA A 32 -0.61 14.49 -4.50
C ALA A 32 -0.29 13.19 -5.28
N ASP A 33 0.88 13.14 -5.93
CA ASP A 33 1.31 11.93 -6.66
C ASP A 33 1.66 10.78 -5.72
N LYS A 34 2.24 11.07 -4.55
CA LYS A 34 2.49 10.07 -3.50
C LYS A 34 1.18 9.43 -3.06
N ILE A 35 0.16 10.24 -2.75
CA ILE A 35 -1.17 9.77 -2.37
C ILE A 35 -1.77 8.90 -3.47
N ASN A 36 -1.73 9.36 -4.73
CA ASN A 36 -2.29 8.60 -5.86
C ASN A 36 -1.61 7.24 -6.04
N LYS A 37 -0.27 7.19 -5.96
CA LYS A 37 0.46 5.91 -6.06
C LYS A 37 0.19 4.99 -4.87
N LEU A 38 0.10 5.53 -3.66
CA LEU A 38 -0.19 4.74 -2.46
C LEU A 38 -1.61 4.15 -2.49
N LYS A 39 -2.61 4.87 -3.03
CA LYS A 39 -3.95 4.31 -3.28
C LYS A 39 -3.94 3.14 -4.26
N ILE A 40 -3.14 3.24 -5.33
CA ILE A 40 -2.98 2.12 -6.28
C ILE A 40 -2.33 0.91 -5.60
N ILE A 41 -1.37 1.15 -4.68
CA ILE A 41 -0.77 0.07 -3.88
C ILE A 41 -1.80 -0.54 -2.93
N GLU A 42 -2.65 0.28 -2.30
CA GLU A 42 -3.75 -0.17 -1.44
C GLU A 42 -4.72 -1.09 -2.16
N GLU A 43 -5.18 -0.71 -3.36
CA GLU A 43 -6.04 -1.56 -4.18
C GLU A 43 -5.41 -2.92 -4.48
N LYS A 44 -4.11 -2.94 -4.80
CA LYS A 44 -3.36 -4.19 -5.05
C LYS A 44 -3.19 -5.01 -3.78
N ALA A 45 -2.93 -4.36 -2.64
CA ALA A 45 -2.79 -5.02 -1.35
C ALA A 45 -4.11 -5.69 -0.93
N LEU A 46 -5.25 -5.03 -1.12
CA LEU A 46 -6.57 -5.59 -0.83
C LEU A 46 -6.85 -6.83 -1.67
N LEU A 47 -6.58 -6.79 -2.98
CA LEU A 47 -6.74 -7.95 -3.86
C LEU A 47 -5.83 -9.10 -3.45
N MET A 48 -4.57 -8.81 -3.12
CA MET A 48 -3.62 -9.81 -2.62
C MET A 48 -4.13 -10.45 -1.33
N MET A 49 -4.54 -9.66 -0.33
CA MET A 49 -5.04 -10.17 0.95
C MET A 49 -6.29 -11.03 0.79
N ALA A 50 -7.25 -10.60 -0.05
CA ALA A 50 -8.44 -11.39 -0.34
C ALA A 50 -8.10 -12.75 -0.99
N CYS A 51 -7.09 -12.77 -1.88
CA CYS A 51 -6.60 -14.00 -2.48
C CYS A 51 -5.89 -14.91 -1.46
N GLU A 52 -5.08 -14.33 -0.55
CA GLU A 52 -4.47 -15.08 0.56
C GLU A 52 -5.53 -15.71 1.47
N GLU A 53 -6.56 -14.96 1.83
CA GLU A 53 -7.65 -15.46 2.68
C GLU A 53 -8.41 -16.59 1.99
N LYS A 54 -8.74 -16.43 0.71
CA LYS A 54 -9.36 -17.49 -0.10
C LYS A 54 -8.47 -18.73 -0.20
N PHE A 55 -7.16 -18.55 -0.36
CA PHE A 55 -6.21 -19.66 -0.38
C PHE A 55 -6.19 -20.41 0.96
N LYS A 56 -6.18 -19.69 2.09
CA LYS A 56 -6.25 -20.28 3.43
C LYS A 56 -7.53 -21.09 3.64
N GLN A 57 -8.68 -20.56 3.21
CA GLN A 57 -9.97 -21.24 3.30
C GLN A 57 -10.02 -22.53 2.45
N LEU A 58 -9.44 -22.51 1.25
CA LEU A 58 -9.46 -23.65 0.34
C LEU A 58 -8.42 -24.73 0.68
N TYR A 59 -7.34 -24.36 1.37
CA TYR A 59 -6.21 -25.24 1.67
C TYR A 59 -5.73 -25.11 3.12
N PRO A 60 -6.59 -25.36 4.12
CA PRO A 60 -6.26 -25.19 5.54
C PRO A 60 -5.10 -26.08 6.02
N GLU A 61 -4.76 -27.14 5.29
CA GLU A 61 -3.61 -28.01 5.60
C GLU A 61 -2.29 -27.52 4.99
N LYS A 62 -2.35 -26.68 3.94
CA LYS A 62 -1.17 -26.08 3.29
C LYS A 62 -0.76 -24.73 3.91
N THR A 63 -1.46 -24.31 4.96
CA THR A 63 -1.18 -23.05 5.66
C THR A 63 -0.20 -23.19 6.80
N SER A 64 0.51 -24.32 6.95
CA SER A 64 1.66 -24.33 7.86
C SER A 64 2.62 -23.23 7.39
N ASP A 65 2.87 -22.25 8.26
CA ASP A 65 3.48 -20.95 7.94
C ASP A 65 4.75 -21.06 7.07
N THR A 66 5.45 -22.18 7.20
CA THR A 66 6.60 -22.60 6.40
C THR A 66 6.41 -22.65 4.87
N GLU A 67 5.28 -23.07 4.28
CA GLU A 67 5.16 -23.14 2.80
C GLU A 67 4.76 -21.81 2.15
N ILE A 68 4.04 -20.96 2.89
CA ILE A 68 3.54 -19.67 2.40
C ILE A 68 4.61 -18.59 2.45
N GLU A 69 5.49 -18.64 3.46
CA GLU A 69 6.58 -17.69 3.68
C GLU A 69 7.84 -18.02 2.87
N ARG A 70 8.17 -19.30 2.67
CA ARG A 70 9.38 -19.72 1.92
C ARG A 70 9.36 -19.41 0.42
N GLU A 71 8.21 -19.02 -0.16
CA GLU A 71 8.14 -18.67 -1.59
C GLU A 71 8.62 -17.24 -1.91
N VAL A 72 8.88 -16.41 -0.89
CA VAL A 72 9.32 -15.02 -1.08
C VAL A 72 10.49 -14.73 -0.13
N ASP A 73 11.72 -14.73 -0.66
CA ASP A 73 12.93 -14.25 0.03
C ASP A 73 12.88 -12.71 0.20
N GLU A 74 11.85 -12.18 0.85
CA GLU A 74 11.82 -10.79 1.32
C GLU A 74 12.03 -10.75 2.84
N PRO A 75 12.95 -9.92 3.36
CA PRO A 75 13.24 -9.81 4.79
C PRO A 75 12.07 -9.21 5.60
N GLU A 76 11.07 -8.66 4.93
CA GLU A 76 9.87 -8.05 5.50
C GLU A 76 8.65 -8.79 4.95
N THR A 77 7.68 -9.14 5.80
CA THR A 77 6.46 -9.80 5.30
C THR A 77 5.68 -8.80 4.45
N TYR A 78 5.03 -9.27 3.37
CA TYR A 78 4.19 -8.43 2.52
C TYR A 78 3.08 -7.70 3.32
N ILE A 79 2.67 -8.26 4.46
CA ILE A 79 1.72 -7.66 5.40
C ILE A 79 2.33 -6.45 6.11
N ASP A 80 3.54 -6.59 6.64
CA ASP A 80 4.23 -5.49 7.34
C ASP A 80 4.54 -4.34 6.38
N ARG A 81 4.97 -4.69 5.16
CA ARG A 81 5.21 -3.70 4.10
C ARG A 81 3.93 -2.95 3.73
N TRP A 82 2.80 -3.66 3.62
CA TRP A 82 1.50 -3.03 3.40
C TRP A 82 1.11 -2.08 4.56
N ARG A 83 1.23 -2.52 5.82
CA ARG A 83 0.91 -1.69 6.99
C ARG A 83 1.73 -0.40 7.02
N SER A 84 3.03 -0.48 6.72
CA SER A 84 3.93 0.68 6.67
C SER A 84 3.49 1.69 5.60
N LEU A 85 3.20 1.21 4.39
CA LEU A 85 2.73 2.07 3.29
C LEU A 85 1.35 2.68 3.56
N LYS A 86 0.46 1.96 4.26
CA LYS A 86 -0.82 2.50 4.69
C LYS A 86 -0.66 3.65 5.68
N GLN A 87 0.22 3.51 6.67
CA GLN A 87 0.52 4.60 7.62
C GLN A 87 1.11 5.82 6.91
N LYS A 88 1.99 5.61 5.91
CA LYS A 88 2.48 6.70 5.06
C LYS A 88 1.35 7.40 4.30
N LEU A 89 0.41 6.65 3.73
CA LEU A 89 -0.76 7.21 3.03
C LEU A 89 -1.59 8.08 3.97
N GLU A 90 -1.92 7.58 5.16
CA GLU A 90 -2.67 8.32 6.19
C GLU A 90 -1.93 9.63 6.55
N SER A 91 -0.60 9.56 6.72
CA SER A 91 0.23 10.73 7.02
C SER A 91 0.19 11.77 5.90
N PHE A 92 0.40 11.37 4.64
CA PHE A 92 0.37 12.30 3.50
C PHE A 92 -1.01 12.93 3.28
N VAL A 93 -2.09 12.18 3.52
CA VAL A 93 -3.46 12.72 3.47
C VAL A 93 -3.65 13.80 4.53
N ILE A 94 -3.19 13.56 5.76
CA ILE A 94 -3.25 14.56 6.84
C ILE A 94 -2.43 15.80 6.48
N GLU A 95 -1.18 15.64 6.01
CA GLU A 95 -0.33 16.76 5.59
C GLU A 95 -0.99 17.63 4.49
N GLN A 96 -1.59 16.99 3.49
CA GLN A 96 -2.33 17.69 2.43
C GLN A 96 -3.53 18.49 2.97
N LEU A 97 -4.28 17.92 3.91
CA LEU A 97 -5.42 18.59 4.53
C LEU A 97 -4.98 19.78 5.39
N SER A 98 -3.92 19.62 6.17
CA SER A 98 -3.36 20.71 7.00
C SER A 98 -2.80 21.86 6.15
N SER A 99 -2.06 21.54 5.08
CA SER A 99 -1.52 22.56 4.17
C SER A 99 -2.61 23.37 3.48
N LYS A 100 -3.73 22.74 3.10
CA LYS A 100 -4.89 23.45 2.54
C LYS A 100 -5.56 24.37 3.56
N ASN A 101 -5.69 23.95 4.82
CA ASN A 101 -6.32 24.74 5.87
C ASN A 101 -5.49 25.98 6.26
N GLU A 102 -4.16 25.89 6.26
CA GLU A 102 -3.30 27.06 6.47
C GLU A 102 -3.42 28.10 5.36
N SER A 103 -3.53 27.65 4.10
CA SER A 103 -3.73 28.56 2.96
C SER A 103 -5.06 29.34 3.02
N PHE A 104 -6.08 28.79 3.69
CA PHE A 104 -7.38 29.43 3.84
C PHE A 104 -7.37 30.53 4.91
N ASN A 105 -6.52 30.42 5.93
CA ASN A 105 -6.44 31.39 7.04
C ASN A 105 -5.56 32.62 6.76
N ILE A 106 -4.75 32.62 5.69
CA ILE A 106 -3.93 33.78 5.32
C ILE A 106 -4.75 34.83 4.53
N GLY A 107 -5.90 34.46 3.98
CA GLY A 107 -6.73 35.34 3.15
C GLY A 107 -7.70 36.30 3.87
N THR A 108 -7.82 36.23 5.20
CA THR A 108 -8.86 36.99 5.94
C THR A 108 -8.34 38.13 6.81
N ASN A 109 -7.02 38.37 6.89
CA ASN A 109 -6.43 39.37 7.78
C ASN A 109 -5.74 40.55 7.06
N THR A 110 -6.22 41.00 5.89
CA THR A 110 -5.64 42.17 5.19
C THR A 110 -6.67 43.20 4.76
N LEU A 111 -7.68 43.49 5.58
CA LEU A 111 -8.59 44.63 5.38
C LEU A 111 -9.06 45.27 6.70
N LEU A 112 -8.14 45.63 7.60
CA LEU A 112 -8.42 46.63 8.65
C LEU A 112 -7.13 47.38 8.96
N ASN A 113 -6.87 48.43 8.16
CA ASN A 113 -6.22 49.68 8.56
C ASN A 113 -6.54 50.74 7.52
#